data_AF-A0A090WVD4-F1
#
_entry.id   AF-A0A090WVD4-F1
#
_cell.length_a   1.000
_cell.length_b   1.000
_cell.length_c   1.000
_cell.angle_alpha   90.00
_cell.angle_beta   90.00
_cell.angle_gamma   90.00
#
_symmetry.space_group_name_H-M   'P 1'
#
loop_
_entity.id
_entity.type
_entity.pdbx_description
1 polymer ?
#
loop_
_entity_poly.entity_id
_entity_poly.type
_entity_poly.pdbx_seq_one_letter_code
_entity_poly.pdbx_strand_id
1 'polypeptide(L)'
;MLSLVTNKVDVDQISILKEKLQKRINTDTDTNITVIPKIKSLASPTIKEIVKNLNGNVLFGKDMVNNQAENFSVGAMQLRNYLTHLKENALVITPGDRADIILGALQAHISKNYPKISGIVLTGGLIPEESILKLIEGLSSVVPIISVKSGTFSVTNTIGKIKSKIYADNIEKIEMSIATFEKHVDTDKLSNDLITFQSDIFTPRMFQYNLLQRALNNKKHIVLPEGDDERVLRAAARLIDAQVVELTLIGDEDLIKERLITLDIALDTNKINIVSPTKSPYFDDYVNTLYELRKHKNVNLEMARDMISDVSYFGTMMIYKGHADGMVSGAVHTTQHTLRPALQFIKTKPDVNIVSSVFFMCLEDRISVFGDCAINPNPNAEQLAEIAISSAETAKNFGIEPKVAMLSYSSGASGKGADVEKVREATEIVKKLSPQV
;
A
#
# COMPACT_ATOMS: atom_id res chain seq x y z
N MET A 1 4.69 -1.72 -17.99
CA MET A 1 3.94 -2.90 -17.46
C MET A 1 4.96 -3.95 -17.08
N LEU A 2 4.92 -4.48 -15.86
CA LEU A 2 5.97 -5.39 -15.33
C LEU A 2 5.90 -6.79 -15.93
N SER A 3 4.74 -7.44 -15.82
CA SER A 3 4.53 -8.81 -16.33
C SER A 3 3.06 -9.05 -16.61
N LEU A 4 2.78 -9.95 -17.54
CA LEU A 4 1.45 -10.50 -17.82
C LEU A 4 1.46 -11.99 -17.55
N VAL A 5 0.65 -12.43 -16.59
CA VAL A 5 0.46 -13.86 -16.29
C VAL A 5 -0.96 -14.26 -16.63
N THR A 6 -1.11 -15.22 -17.54
CA THR A 6 -2.41 -15.84 -17.85
C THR A 6 -2.45 -17.26 -17.31
N ASN A 7 -3.48 -17.62 -16.53
CA ASN A 7 -3.59 -18.92 -15.87
C ASN A 7 -4.80 -19.71 -16.36
N LYS A 8 -4.77 -21.04 -16.18
CA LYS A 8 -5.83 -22.01 -16.52
C LYS A 8 -6.09 -22.13 -18.02
N VAL A 9 -5.02 -22.12 -18.80
CA VAL A 9 -5.09 -22.27 -20.26
C VAL A 9 -5.03 -23.75 -20.63
N ASP A 10 -5.91 -24.21 -21.51
CA ASP A 10 -5.84 -25.59 -22.00
C ASP A 10 -4.52 -25.80 -22.77
N VAL A 11 -3.90 -26.98 -22.59
CA VAL A 11 -2.50 -27.22 -22.96
C VAL A 11 -2.25 -27.01 -24.45
N ASP A 12 -3.22 -27.35 -25.29
CA ASP A 12 -3.22 -27.17 -26.74
C ASP A 12 -3.29 -25.70 -27.18
N GLN A 13 -3.78 -24.80 -26.32
CA GLN A 13 -3.96 -23.37 -26.62
C GLN A 13 -2.79 -22.50 -26.14
N ILE A 14 -1.84 -23.05 -25.38
CA ILE A 14 -0.76 -22.26 -24.74
C ILE A 14 0.05 -21.50 -25.79
N SER A 15 0.57 -22.19 -26.81
CA SER A 15 1.44 -21.58 -27.82
C SER A 15 0.72 -20.50 -28.62
N ILE A 16 -0.52 -20.78 -29.03
CA ILE A 16 -1.36 -19.87 -29.81
C ILE A 16 -1.65 -18.60 -29.01
N LEU A 17 -2.01 -18.74 -27.73
CA LEU A 17 -2.30 -17.61 -26.87
C LEU A 17 -1.05 -16.77 -26.62
N LYS A 18 0.08 -17.41 -26.34
CA LYS A 18 1.36 -16.72 -26.10
C LYS A 18 1.75 -15.87 -27.31
N GLU A 19 1.65 -16.42 -28.51
CA GLU A 19 1.94 -15.69 -29.76
C GLU A 19 0.99 -14.50 -29.98
N LYS A 20 -0.32 -14.70 -29.75
CA LYS A 20 -1.32 -13.62 -29.88
C LYS A 20 -1.08 -12.49 -28.88
N LEU A 21 -0.73 -12.83 -27.64
CA LEU A 21 -0.41 -11.85 -26.60
C LEU A 21 0.86 -11.09 -26.94
N GLN A 22 1.92 -11.78 -27.38
CA GLN A 22 3.16 -11.14 -27.82
C GLN A 22 2.93 -10.16 -28.98
N LYS A 23 2.17 -10.55 -30.02
CA LYS A 23 1.85 -9.66 -31.15
C LYS A 23 1.06 -8.42 -30.75
N ARG A 24 0.20 -8.52 -29.74
CA ARG A 24 -0.64 -7.41 -29.26
C ARG A 24 0.10 -6.49 -28.30
N ILE A 25 1.16 -6.99 -27.65
CA ILE A 25 1.86 -6.30 -26.56
C ILE A 25 3.24 -5.75 -27.00
N ASN A 26 3.84 -6.14 -28.14
CA ASN A 26 5.18 -5.65 -28.56
C ASN A 26 5.17 -4.43 -29.51
N THR A 27 6.12 -3.48 -29.41
CA THR A 27 7.60 -3.68 -29.39
C THR A 27 8.49 -2.93 -28.38
N ASP A 28 8.04 -1.92 -27.62
CA ASP A 28 8.97 -1.07 -26.83
C ASP A 28 9.12 -1.42 -25.34
N THR A 29 8.40 -2.43 -24.84
CA THR A 29 8.44 -2.82 -23.42
C THR A 29 8.90 -4.26 -23.26
N ASP A 30 9.95 -4.51 -22.47
CA ASP A 30 10.45 -5.86 -22.08
C ASP A 30 9.47 -6.60 -21.12
N THR A 31 8.17 -6.51 -21.39
CA THR A 31 7.13 -7.08 -20.54
C THR A 31 7.12 -8.60 -20.67
N ASN A 32 7.37 -9.28 -19.55
CA ASN A 32 7.37 -10.75 -19.51
C ASN A 32 5.94 -11.30 -19.67
N ILE A 33 5.72 -12.21 -20.63
CA ILE A 33 4.42 -12.85 -20.88
C ILE A 33 4.52 -14.34 -20.53
N THR A 34 3.83 -14.72 -19.45
CA THR A 34 3.76 -16.08 -18.95
C THR A 34 2.36 -16.67 -19.10
N VAL A 35 2.29 -17.92 -19.54
CA VAL A 35 1.05 -18.68 -19.67
C VAL A 35 1.16 -19.97 -18.86
N ILE A 36 0.27 -20.13 -17.88
CA ILE A 36 0.21 -21.28 -16.98
C ILE A 36 -0.89 -22.23 -17.43
N PRO A 37 -0.58 -23.53 -17.65
CA PRO A 37 -1.57 -24.53 -18.03
C PRO A 37 -2.64 -24.73 -16.96
N LYS A 38 -3.80 -25.19 -17.40
CA LYS A 38 -4.82 -25.73 -16.53
C LYS A 38 -4.36 -27.08 -15.97
N ILE A 39 -4.08 -27.12 -14.67
CA ILE A 39 -3.77 -28.35 -13.95
C ILE A 39 -5.06 -29.00 -13.45
N LYS A 40 -5.32 -30.23 -13.89
CA LYS A 40 -6.57 -30.95 -13.60
C LYS A 40 -6.79 -31.16 -12.10
N SER A 41 -5.78 -31.63 -11.38
CA SER A 41 -5.84 -31.86 -9.93
C SER A 41 -6.17 -30.58 -9.14
N LEU A 42 -5.59 -29.44 -9.50
CA LEU A 42 -5.92 -28.13 -8.89
C LEU A 42 -7.36 -27.69 -9.16
N ALA A 43 -7.90 -28.02 -10.34
CA ALA A 43 -9.28 -27.72 -10.70
C ALA A 43 -10.30 -28.66 -10.06
N SER A 44 -9.88 -29.87 -9.70
CA SER A 44 -10.74 -30.92 -9.15
C SER A 44 -11.10 -30.70 -7.68
N PRO A 45 -12.37 -30.89 -7.28
CA PRO A 45 -12.78 -30.72 -5.90
C PRO A 45 -12.18 -31.81 -5.01
N THR A 46 -11.93 -31.46 -3.75
CA THR A 46 -11.59 -32.41 -2.70
C THR A 46 -12.83 -33.10 -2.13
N ILE A 47 -12.65 -34.26 -1.52
CA ILE A 47 -13.71 -34.94 -0.76
C ILE A 47 -14.30 -34.00 0.30
N LYS A 48 -13.49 -33.20 0.99
CA LYS A 48 -13.95 -32.21 1.98
C LYS A 48 -14.90 -31.18 1.38
N GLU A 49 -14.58 -30.66 0.19
CA GLU A 49 -15.47 -29.75 -0.53
C GLU A 49 -16.77 -30.44 -0.94
N ILE A 50 -16.69 -31.70 -1.37
CA ILE A 50 -17.86 -32.51 -1.73
C ILE A 50 -18.77 -32.73 -0.51
N VAL A 51 -18.21 -33.13 0.64
CA VAL A 51 -18.92 -33.30 1.91
C VAL A 51 -19.67 -32.02 2.29
N LYS A 52 -18.98 -30.87 2.23
CA LYS A 52 -19.55 -29.57 2.56
C LYS A 52 -20.70 -29.17 1.63
N ASN A 53 -20.55 -29.36 0.32
CA ASN A 53 -21.58 -28.96 -0.65
C ASN A 53 -22.80 -29.88 -0.65
N LEU A 54 -22.61 -31.16 -0.31
CA LEU A 54 -23.71 -32.14 -0.24
C LEU A 54 -24.35 -32.28 1.14
N ASN A 55 -23.85 -31.55 2.15
CA ASN A 55 -24.20 -31.76 3.56
C ASN A 55 -24.05 -33.24 3.96
N GLY A 56 -22.96 -33.87 3.53
CA GLY A 56 -22.69 -35.28 3.72
C GLY A 56 -22.14 -35.61 5.11
N ASN A 57 -22.37 -36.84 5.55
CA ASN A 57 -21.80 -37.40 6.76
C ASN A 57 -20.65 -38.35 6.41
N VAL A 58 -19.44 -38.10 6.92
CA VAL A 58 -18.27 -38.96 6.67
C VAL A 58 -18.33 -40.16 7.62
N LEU A 59 -18.55 -41.35 7.06
CA LEU A 59 -18.61 -42.62 7.79
C LEU A 59 -17.21 -43.17 8.06
N PHE A 60 -16.36 -43.17 7.04
CA PHE A 60 -14.99 -43.72 7.09
C PHE A 60 -13.99 -42.78 6.40
N GLY A 61 -12.69 -42.97 6.66
CA GLY A 61 -11.61 -42.30 5.93
C GLY A 61 -11.48 -40.79 6.22
N LYS A 62 -11.77 -40.34 7.44
CA LYS A 62 -11.72 -38.92 7.81
C LYS A 62 -10.36 -38.25 7.56
N ASP A 63 -9.28 -39.00 7.67
CA ASP A 63 -7.91 -38.48 7.47
C ASP A 63 -7.57 -38.24 5.99
N MET A 64 -8.38 -38.78 5.07
CA MET A 64 -8.18 -38.68 3.62
C MET A 64 -9.19 -37.76 2.93
N VAL A 65 -9.90 -36.90 3.68
CA VAL A 65 -10.89 -35.98 3.10
C VAL A 65 -10.28 -34.92 2.18
N ASN A 66 -8.96 -34.77 2.15
CA ASN A 66 -8.29 -33.87 1.22
C ASN A 66 -8.00 -34.50 -0.15
N ASN A 67 -8.26 -35.81 -0.33
CA ASN A 67 -8.14 -36.48 -1.62
C ASN A 67 -8.89 -35.73 -2.73
N GLN A 68 -8.26 -35.60 -3.90
CA GLN A 68 -8.83 -34.90 -5.05
C GLN A 68 -9.66 -35.86 -5.91
N ALA A 69 -10.91 -35.50 -6.21
CA ALA A 69 -11.78 -36.25 -7.09
C ALA A 69 -11.67 -35.72 -8.53
N GLU A 70 -10.86 -36.38 -9.35
CA GLU A 70 -10.63 -35.98 -10.74
C GLU A 70 -11.66 -36.50 -11.73
N ASN A 71 -12.18 -37.68 -11.43
CA ASN A 71 -13.14 -38.37 -12.27
C ASN A 71 -14.35 -38.73 -11.40
N PHE A 72 -15.53 -38.84 -12.00
CA PHE A 72 -16.76 -39.22 -11.30
C PHE A 72 -17.34 -40.45 -11.98
N SER A 73 -17.78 -41.44 -11.19
CA SER A 73 -18.33 -42.68 -11.72
C SER A 73 -19.55 -43.12 -10.91
N VAL A 74 -20.63 -43.50 -11.60
CA VAL A 74 -21.88 -43.92 -10.97
C VAL A 74 -21.99 -45.45 -10.99
N GLY A 75 -22.10 -46.05 -9.81
CA GLY A 75 -22.21 -47.50 -9.59
C GLY A 75 -23.59 -48.06 -9.91
N ALA A 76 -24.12 -47.86 -11.12
CA ALA A 76 -25.43 -48.36 -11.51
C ALA A 76 -25.39 -49.83 -12.00
N MET A 77 -24.33 -50.23 -12.70
CA MET A 77 -24.18 -51.56 -13.28
C MET A 77 -23.87 -52.63 -12.22
N GLN A 78 -23.97 -53.91 -12.59
CA GLN A 78 -23.39 -55.01 -11.79
C GLN A 78 -21.87 -54.83 -11.67
N LEU A 79 -21.30 -55.24 -10.53
CA LEU A 79 -19.89 -55.00 -10.20
C LEU A 79 -18.90 -55.37 -11.32
N ARG A 80 -19.05 -56.54 -11.94
CA ARG A 80 -18.13 -57.02 -13.00
C ARG A 80 -18.03 -56.05 -14.18
N ASN A 81 -19.13 -55.37 -14.54
CA ASN A 81 -19.14 -54.39 -15.62
C ASN A 81 -18.62 -53.05 -15.11
N TYR A 82 -19.02 -52.64 -13.91
CA TYR A 82 -18.59 -51.38 -13.30
C TYR A 82 -17.06 -51.25 -13.20
N LEU A 83 -16.37 -52.33 -12.79
CA LEU A 83 -14.91 -52.34 -12.63
C LEU A 83 -14.15 -52.01 -13.92
N THR A 84 -14.72 -52.32 -15.09
CA THR A 84 -14.10 -51.99 -16.39
C THR A 84 -14.16 -50.50 -16.73
N HIS A 85 -14.97 -49.73 -16.00
CA HIS A 85 -15.17 -48.29 -16.19
C HIS A 85 -14.55 -47.44 -15.08
N LEU A 86 -13.89 -48.05 -14.10
CA LEU A 86 -13.21 -47.32 -13.04
C LEU A 86 -12.01 -46.54 -13.61
N LYS A 87 -11.78 -45.33 -13.11
CA LYS A 87 -10.67 -44.46 -13.52
C LYS A 87 -9.86 -44.05 -12.30
N GLU A 88 -8.62 -43.64 -12.53
CA GLU A 88 -7.75 -43.12 -11.47
C GLU A 88 -8.39 -41.87 -10.83
N ASN A 89 -8.20 -41.70 -9.52
CA ASN A 89 -8.74 -40.60 -8.74
C ASN A 89 -10.27 -40.42 -8.92
N ALA A 90 -10.99 -41.53 -9.09
CA ALA A 90 -12.44 -41.50 -9.26
C ALA A 90 -13.17 -41.36 -7.92
N LEU A 91 -14.22 -40.56 -7.90
CA LEU A 91 -15.26 -40.59 -6.87
C LEU A 91 -16.35 -41.57 -7.30
N VAL A 92 -16.55 -42.62 -6.52
CA VAL A 92 -17.60 -43.61 -6.76
C VAL A 92 -18.89 -43.11 -6.15
N ILE A 93 -19.97 -43.03 -6.92
CA ILE A 93 -21.29 -42.57 -6.46
C ILE A 93 -22.26 -43.74 -6.60
N THR A 94 -22.81 -44.24 -5.50
CA THR A 94 -23.68 -45.41 -5.48
C THR A 94 -24.70 -45.33 -4.35
N PRO A 95 -25.88 -45.95 -4.44
CA PRO A 95 -26.78 -46.13 -3.29
C PRO A 95 -26.11 -46.89 -2.14
N GLY A 96 -26.48 -46.58 -0.88
CA GLY A 96 -25.87 -47.17 0.31
C GLY A 96 -26.13 -48.68 0.51
N ASP A 97 -27.14 -49.22 -0.16
CA ASP A 97 -27.50 -50.65 -0.19
C ASP A 97 -26.73 -51.45 -1.27
N ARG A 98 -25.90 -50.80 -2.10
CA ARG A 98 -25.03 -51.46 -3.09
C ARG A 98 -23.73 -51.98 -2.48
N ALA A 99 -23.85 -52.94 -1.57
CA ALA A 99 -22.73 -53.58 -0.89
C ALA A 99 -21.67 -54.12 -1.86
N ASP A 100 -22.09 -54.69 -2.99
CA ASP A 100 -21.23 -55.21 -4.04
C ASP A 100 -20.31 -54.14 -4.64
N ILE A 101 -20.84 -52.96 -4.95
CA ILE A 101 -20.06 -51.84 -5.49
C ILE A 101 -19.14 -51.23 -4.44
N ILE A 102 -19.62 -51.07 -3.21
CA ILE A 102 -18.84 -50.47 -2.12
C ILE A 102 -17.60 -51.33 -1.86
N LEU A 103 -17.78 -52.63 -1.61
CA LEU A 103 -16.66 -53.53 -1.37
C LEU A 103 -15.79 -53.70 -2.60
N GLY A 104 -16.40 -53.83 -3.79
CA GLY A 104 -15.65 -53.95 -5.04
C GLY A 104 -14.77 -52.73 -5.34
N ALA A 105 -15.25 -51.52 -5.07
CA ALA A 105 -14.49 -50.29 -5.22
C ALA A 105 -13.34 -50.20 -4.21
N LEU A 106 -13.56 -50.59 -2.95
CA LEU A 106 -12.51 -50.65 -1.93
C LEU A 106 -11.43 -51.68 -2.30
N GLN A 107 -11.83 -52.87 -2.79
CA GLN A 107 -10.89 -53.88 -3.25
C GLN A 107 -10.13 -53.45 -4.51
N ALA A 108 -10.78 -52.71 -5.41
CA ALA A 108 -10.11 -52.10 -6.55
C ALA A 108 -9.05 -51.09 -6.11
N HIS A 109 -9.34 -50.25 -5.11
CA HIS A 109 -8.41 -49.24 -4.59
C HIS A 109 -7.09 -49.83 -4.04
N ILE A 110 -7.16 -50.99 -3.39
CA ILE A 110 -5.96 -51.67 -2.85
C ILE A 110 -5.26 -52.57 -3.89
N SER A 111 -5.93 -52.89 -5.00
CA SER A 111 -5.39 -53.78 -6.01
C SER A 111 -4.41 -53.05 -6.91
N LYS A 112 -3.26 -53.67 -7.20
CA LYS A 112 -2.28 -53.13 -8.16
C LYS A 112 -2.77 -53.17 -9.61
N ASN A 113 -3.80 -53.97 -9.89
CA ASN A 113 -4.33 -54.19 -11.24
C ASN A 113 -5.52 -53.29 -11.57
N TYR A 114 -5.98 -52.47 -10.62
CA TYR A 114 -7.09 -51.56 -10.80
C TYR A 114 -6.71 -50.12 -10.44
N PRO A 115 -7.39 -49.11 -11.01
CA PRO A 115 -7.17 -47.72 -10.67
C PRO A 115 -7.53 -47.41 -9.22
N LYS A 116 -6.82 -46.46 -8.60
CA LYS A 116 -7.16 -45.98 -7.26
C LYS A 116 -8.33 -45.00 -7.32
N ILE A 117 -9.21 -45.10 -6.33
CA ILE A 117 -10.32 -44.15 -6.13
C ILE A 117 -9.97 -43.11 -5.06
N SER A 118 -10.63 -41.96 -5.14
CA SER A 118 -10.46 -40.86 -4.18
C SER A 118 -11.45 -40.91 -3.02
N GLY A 119 -12.59 -41.58 -3.20
CA GLY A 119 -13.65 -41.72 -2.19
C GLY A 119 -14.94 -42.33 -2.75
N ILE A 120 -15.90 -42.58 -1.87
CA ILE A 120 -17.22 -43.14 -2.17
C ILE A 120 -18.31 -42.24 -1.59
N VAL A 121 -19.34 -41.92 -2.38
CA VAL A 121 -20.55 -41.22 -1.95
C VAL A 121 -21.74 -42.17 -2.02
N LEU A 122 -22.33 -42.42 -0.86
CA LEU A 122 -23.53 -43.23 -0.64
C LEU A 122 -24.77 -42.35 -0.71
N THR A 123 -25.64 -42.62 -1.67
CA THR A 123 -26.81 -41.78 -1.98
C THR A 123 -28.10 -42.32 -1.39
N GLY A 124 -29.13 -41.47 -1.28
CA GLY A 124 -30.47 -41.86 -0.85
C GLY A 124 -30.65 -41.93 0.68
N GLY A 125 -29.69 -41.41 1.45
CA GLY A 125 -29.72 -41.46 2.92
C GLY A 125 -29.52 -42.87 3.49
N LEU A 126 -29.15 -43.83 2.64
CA LEU A 126 -28.89 -45.21 3.01
C LEU A 126 -27.47 -45.34 3.55
N ILE A 127 -27.32 -46.18 4.56
CA ILE A 127 -26.04 -46.63 5.12
C ILE A 127 -25.98 -48.15 4.89
N PRO A 128 -24.79 -48.74 4.63
CA PRO A 128 -24.67 -50.18 4.45
C PRO A 128 -25.15 -50.95 5.69
N GLU A 129 -25.57 -52.19 5.48
CA GLU A 129 -25.94 -53.12 6.57
C GLU A 129 -24.77 -53.40 7.53
N GLU A 130 -25.06 -53.80 8.77
CA GLU A 130 -24.05 -53.97 9.83
C GLU A 130 -22.93 -54.95 9.45
N SER A 131 -23.25 -56.03 8.73
CA SER A 131 -22.28 -56.99 8.20
C SER A 131 -21.24 -56.32 7.32
N ILE A 132 -21.66 -55.40 6.46
CA ILE A 132 -20.79 -54.66 5.53
C ILE A 132 -19.99 -53.60 6.28
N LEU A 133 -20.59 -52.90 7.25
CA LEU A 133 -19.88 -51.94 8.08
C LEU A 133 -18.73 -52.61 8.85
N LYS A 134 -18.98 -53.76 9.48
CA LYS A 134 -17.95 -54.55 10.18
C LYS A 134 -16.82 -54.99 9.26
N LEU A 135 -17.13 -55.33 8.00
CA LEU A 135 -16.09 -55.66 7.01
C LEU A 135 -15.22 -54.45 6.68
N ILE A 136 -15.81 -53.27 6.52
CA ILE A 136 -15.08 -52.03 6.22
C ILE A 136 -14.21 -51.60 7.41
N GLU A 137 -14.72 -51.72 8.63
CA GLU A 137 -13.97 -51.42 9.87
C GLU A 137 -12.69 -52.25 10.02
N GLY A 138 -12.68 -53.48 9.50
CA GLY A 138 -11.53 -54.38 9.54
C GLY A 138 -10.44 -54.09 8.50
N LEU A 139 -10.64 -53.13 7.59
CA LEU A 139 -9.67 -52.81 6.53
C LEU A 139 -8.56 -51.89 7.05
N SER A 140 -7.32 -52.13 6.60
CA SER A 140 -6.14 -51.36 7.03
C SER A 140 -6.06 -49.95 6.46
N SER A 141 -6.76 -49.68 5.35
CA SER A 141 -6.86 -48.35 4.73
C SER A 141 -8.18 -48.24 3.99
N VAL A 142 -8.91 -47.16 4.26
CA VAL A 142 -10.26 -46.95 3.71
C VAL A 142 -10.36 -45.51 3.25
N VAL A 143 -10.56 -45.33 1.94
CA VAL A 143 -10.86 -44.02 1.35
C VAL A 143 -12.09 -43.41 2.00
N PRO A 144 -12.29 -42.08 1.94
CA PRO A 144 -13.45 -41.46 2.51
C PRO A 144 -14.76 -42.05 1.97
N ILE A 145 -15.65 -42.49 2.86
CA ILE A 145 -17.01 -42.96 2.53
C ILE A 145 -17.99 -41.98 3.15
N ILE A 146 -18.83 -41.36 2.31
CA ILE A 146 -19.73 -40.27 2.70
C ILE A 146 -21.16 -40.68 2.45
N SER A 147 -22.04 -40.55 3.43
CA SER A 147 -23.49 -40.70 3.23
C SER A 147 -24.16 -39.34 2.99
N VAL A 148 -25.03 -39.27 1.98
CA VAL A 148 -25.81 -38.08 1.63
C VAL A 148 -27.28 -38.45 1.45
N LYS A 149 -28.18 -37.55 1.89
CA LYS A 149 -29.64 -37.78 1.82
C LYS A 149 -30.18 -37.74 0.38
N SER A 150 -29.53 -36.99 -0.50
CA SER A 150 -29.96 -36.77 -1.88
C SER A 150 -29.77 -38.02 -2.76
N GLY A 151 -30.61 -38.15 -3.80
CA GLY A 151 -30.49 -39.23 -4.80
C GLY A 151 -29.34 -39.02 -5.79
N THR A 152 -28.95 -40.09 -6.47
CA THR A 152 -27.77 -40.17 -7.37
C THR A 152 -27.69 -39.05 -8.40
N PHE A 153 -28.79 -38.76 -9.12
CA PHE A 153 -28.80 -37.71 -10.15
C PHE A 153 -28.52 -36.31 -9.57
N SER A 154 -29.17 -35.97 -8.45
CA SER A 154 -28.95 -34.68 -7.78
C SER A 154 -27.52 -34.53 -7.26
N VAL A 155 -26.96 -35.62 -6.71
CA VAL A 155 -25.59 -35.67 -6.20
C VAL A 155 -24.57 -35.45 -7.33
N THR A 156 -24.70 -36.17 -8.44
CA THR A 156 -23.80 -36.02 -9.60
C THR A 156 -23.81 -34.60 -10.17
N ASN A 157 -25.00 -33.99 -10.32
CA ASN A 157 -25.14 -32.62 -10.83
C ASN A 157 -24.57 -31.59 -9.85
N THR A 158 -24.75 -31.80 -8.54
CA THR A 158 -24.18 -30.91 -7.51
C THR A 158 -22.66 -30.97 -7.51
N ILE A 159 -22.08 -32.18 -7.56
CA ILE A 159 -20.63 -32.36 -7.61
C ILE A 159 -20.03 -31.71 -8.86
N GLY A 160 -20.64 -31.90 -10.03
CA GLY A 160 -20.16 -31.30 -11.28
C GLY A 160 -20.14 -29.76 -11.29
N LYS A 161 -20.88 -29.11 -10.38
CA LYS A 161 -20.94 -27.65 -10.25
C LYS A 161 -19.95 -27.10 -9.21
N ILE A 162 -19.27 -27.96 -8.44
CA ILE A 162 -18.34 -27.51 -7.40
C ILE A 162 -17.14 -26.81 -8.06
N LYS A 163 -16.95 -25.53 -7.75
CA LYS A 163 -15.74 -24.79 -8.08
C LYS A 163 -14.72 -25.00 -6.99
N SER A 164 -13.67 -25.75 -7.30
CA SER A 164 -12.65 -26.06 -6.31
C SER A 164 -11.84 -24.83 -5.88
N LYS A 165 -11.44 -24.80 -4.60
CA LYS A 165 -10.66 -23.75 -3.96
C LYS A 165 -9.43 -24.33 -3.26
N ILE A 166 -8.45 -23.46 -3.02
CA ILE A 166 -7.31 -23.72 -2.14
C ILE A 166 -7.67 -23.13 -0.77
N TYR A 167 -7.44 -23.90 0.29
CA TYR A 167 -7.70 -23.52 1.68
C TYR A 167 -6.54 -23.98 2.56
N ALA A 168 -6.39 -23.38 3.75
CA ALA A 168 -5.18 -23.46 4.56
C ALA A 168 -4.72 -24.88 4.90
N ASP A 169 -5.65 -25.82 5.10
CA ASP A 169 -5.32 -27.21 5.46
C ASP A 169 -5.10 -28.15 4.25
N ASN A 170 -5.18 -27.65 3.01
CA ASN A 170 -4.90 -28.44 1.82
C ASN A 170 -3.45 -28.29 1.35
N ILE A 171 -2.53 -28.96 2.04
CA ILE A 171 -1.09 -28.88 1.77
C ILE A 171 -0.78 -29.28 0.33
N GLU A 172 -1.34 -30.39 -0.16
CA GLU A 172 -1.08 -30.89 -1.52
C GLU A 172 -1.42 -29.87 -2.61
N LYS A 173 -2.57 -29.19 -2.53
CA LYS A 173 -2.93 -28.15 -3.51
C LYS A 173 -2.08 -26.90 -3.39
N ILE A 174 -1.68 -26.54 -2.17
CA ILE A 174 -0.80 -25.39 -1.94
C ILE A 174 0.55 -25.66 -2.61
N GLU A 175 1.18 -26.79 -2.30
CA GLU A 175 2.46 -27.21 -2.89
C GLU A 175 2.37 -27.33 -4.40
N MET A 176 1.33 -28.00 -4.92
CA MET A 176 1.11 -28.12 -6.36
C MET A 176 0.94 -26.75 -7.04
N SER A 177 0.25 -25.80 -6.40
CA SER A 177 0.07 -24.45 -6.93
C SER A 177 1.38 -23.68 -6.96
N ILE A 178 2.19 -23.77 -5.91
CA ILE A 178 3.51 -23.13 -5.83
C ILE A 178 4.43 -23.72 -6.90
N ALA A 179 4.57 -25.05 -6.93
CA ALA A 179 5.41 -25.74 -7.91
C ALA A 179 4.97 -25.46 -9.35
N THR A 180 3.66 -25.37 -9.61
CA THR A 180 3.14 -24.99 -10.93
C THR A 180 3.52 -23.56 -11.29
N PHE A 181 3.44 -22.63 -10.33
CA PHE A 181 3.82 -21.24 -10.56
C PHE A 181 5.32 -21.13 -10.86
N GLU A 182 6.18 -21.68 -10.01
CA GLU A 182 7.64 -21.67 -10.16
C GLU A 182 8.11 -22.34 -11.45
N LYS A 183 7.43 -23.41 -11.87
CA LYS A 183 7.74 -24.09 -13.14
C LYS A 183 7.50 -23.22 -14.37
N HIS A 184 6.53 -22.32 -14.31
CA HIS A 184 6.07 -21.58 -15.49
C HIS A 184 6.47 -20.11 -15.46
N VAL A 185 6.68 -19.53 -14.28
CA VAL A 185 7.04 -18.13 -14.07
C VAL A 185 8.49 -18.06 -13.63
N ASP A 186 9.28 -17.24 -14.32
CA ASP A 186 10.62 -16.87 -13.87
C ASP A 186 10.50 -15.97 -12.63
N THR A 187 10.55 -16.59 -11.45
CA THR A 187 10.36 -15.92 -10.16
C THR A 187 11.49 -14.96 -9.84
N ASP A 188 12.72 -15.28 -10.26
CA ASP A 188 13.89 -14.44 -10.01
C ASP A 188 13.81 -13.17 -10.86
N LYS A 189 13.50 -13.30 -12.16
CA LYS A 189 13.25 -12.14 -13.01
C LYS A 189 12.08 -11.31 -12.48
N LEU A 190 10.96 -11.92 -12.14
CA LEU A 190 9.79 -11.20 -11.61
C LEU A 190 10.11 -10.45 -10.30
N SER A 191 10.87 -11.07 -9.40
CA SER A 191 11.29 -10.45 -8.15
C SER A 191 12.22 -9.26 -8.40
N ASN A 192 13.21 -9.43 -9.28
CA ASN A 192 14.11 -8.35 -9.67
C ASN A 192 13.31 -7.20 -10.31
N ASP A 193 12.44 -7.49 -11.28
CA ASP A 193 11.61 -6.50 -11.96
C ASP A 193 10.76 -5.71 -10.94
N LEU A 194 10.17 -6.38 -9.94
CA LEU A 194 9.40 -5.72 -8.88
C LEU A 194 10.24 -4.79 -7.99
N ILE A 195 11.48 -5.16 -7.70
CA ILE A 195 12.40 -4.37 -6.86
C ILE A 195 12.98 -3.18 -7.65
N THR A 196 13.30 -3.39 -8.92
CA THR A 196 13.92 -2.36 -9.78
C THR A 196 12.89 -1.44 -10.44
N PHE A 197 11.60 -1.78 -10.39
CA PHE A 197 10.57 -0.97 -11.01
C PHE A 197 10.54 0.43 -10.40
N GLN A 198 10.84 1.42 -11.23
CA GLN A 198 10.58 2.82 -10.91
C GLN A 198 9.37 3.26 -11.72
N SER A 199 8.35 3.75 -11.02
CA SER A 199 7.19 4.36 -11.65
C SER A 199 7.54 5.77 -12.07
N ASP A 200 7.40 6.09 -13.35
CA ASP A 200 7.45 7.47 -13.85
C ASP A 200 6.28 8.31 -13.29
N ILE A 201 5.22 7.65 -12.81
CA ILE A 201 4.05 8.28 -12.21
C ILE A 201 4.29 8.44 -10.72
N PHE A 202 4.46 9.69 -10.30
CA PHE A 202 4.57 10.07 -8.90
C PHE A 202 3.23 10.62 -8.41
N THR A 203 2.40 9.74 -7.86
CA THR A 203 1.03 10.09 -7.45
C THR A 203 1.00 10.91 -6.14
N PRO A 204 -0.06 11.69 -5.88
CA PRO A 204 -0.24 12.38 -4.60
C PRO A 204 -0.13 11.47 -3.37
N ARG A 205 -0.65 10.23 -3.46
CA ARG A 205 -0.56 9.25 -2.36
C ARG A 205 0.87 8.80 -2.12
N MET A 206 1.65 8.56 -3.17
CA MET A 206 3.07 8.22 -3.06
C MET A 206 3.86 9.37 -2.44
N PHE A 207 3.58 10.62 -2.82
CA PHE A 207 4.22 11.79 -2.23
C PHE A 207 3.95 11.93 -0.74
N GLN A 208 2.68 11.83 -0.32
CA GLN A 208 2.32 11.90 1.11
C GLN A 208 2.97 10.76 1.90
N TYR A 209 2.95 9.53 1.36
CA TYR A 209 3.59 8.38 1.99
C TYR A 209 5.11 8.59 2.12
N ASN A 210 5.79 8.99 1.04
CA ASN A 210 7.23 9.23 1.05
C ASN A 210 7.63 10.36 1.98
N LEU A 211 6.83 11.44 2.06
CA LEU A 211 7.05 12.52 3.01
C LEU A 211 7.00 12.00 4.46
N LEU A 212 5.99 11.19 4.79
CA LEU A 212 5.83 10.58 6.10
C LEU A 212 7.00 9.65 6.45
N GLN A 213 7.39 8.77 5.51
CA GLN A 213 8.51 7.83 5.71
C GLN A 213 9.83 8.59 5.95
N ARG A 214 10.06 9.69 5.23
CA ARG A 214 11.25 10.52 5.44
C ARG A 214 11.26 11.20 6.81
N ALA A 215 10.12 11.70 7.27
CA ALA A 215 10.00 12.28 8.60
C ALA A 215 10.23 11.21 9.70
N LEU A 216 9.70 10.00 9.53
CA LEU A 216 9.94 8.88 10.45
C LEU A 216 11.41 8.48 10.55
N ASN A 217 12.12 8.45 9.41
CA ASN A 217 13.52 8.06 9.34
C ASN A 217 14.48 9.12 9.90
N ASN A 218 14.08 10.40 9.89
CA ASN A 218 14.87 11.51 10.39
C ASN A 218 13.96 12.50 11.10
N LYS A 219 13.58 12.13 12.34
CA LYS A 219 12.67 12.94 13.15
C LYS A 219 13.29 14.30 13.42
N LYS A 220 12.47 15.35 13.23
CA LYS A 220 12.83 16.75 13.48
C LYS A 220 12.01 17.33 14.61
N HIS A 221 12.57 18.30 15.30
CA HIS A 221 11.91 19.02 16.36
C HIS A 221 11.23 20.29 15.83
N ILE A 222 9.90 20.30 15.86
CA ILE A 222 9.07 21.38 15.32
C ILE A 222 8.35 22.13 16.43
N VAL A 223 8.41 23.47 16.36
CA VAL A 223 7.72 24.37 17.28
C VAL A 223 6.38 24.82 16.71
N LEU A 224 5.35 24.82 17.55
CA LEU A 224 3.99 25.25 17.22
C LEU A 224 3.61 26.43 18.13
N PRO A 225 3.71 27.68 17.63
CA PRO A 225 3.49 28.88 18.44
C PRO A 225 2.05 29.10 18.91
N GLU A 226 1.09 28.45 18.26
CA GLU A 226 -0.35 28.66 18.44
C GLU A 226 -0.94 27.50 19.26
N GLY A 227 -0.36 27.27 20.44
CA GLY A 227 -0.58 26.07 21.24
C GLY A 227 -2.00 25.87 21.77
N ASP A 228 -2.85 26.90 21.76
CA ASP A 228 -4.23 26.88 22.23
C ASP A 228 -5.28 26.75 21.10
N ASP A 229 -4.84 26.78 19.84
CA ASP A 229 -5.69 26.60 18.65
C ASP A 229 -6.12 25.12 18.50
N GLU A 230 -7.41 24.90 18.26
CA GLU A 230 -7.97 23.54 18.12
C GLU A 230 -7.31 22.75 16.99
N ARG A 231 -7.04 23.38 15.84
CA ARG A 231 -6.48 22.69 14.67
C ARG A 231 -5.05 22.25 14.97
N VAL A 232 -4.28 23.11 15.63
CA VAL A 232 -2.90 22.84 16.06
C VAL A 232 -2.87 21.70 17.09
N LEU A 233 -3.73 21.75 18.11
CA LEU A 233 -3.82 20.69 19.12
C LEU A 233 -4.22 19.33 18.53
N ARG A 234 -5.20 19.30 17.62
CA ARG A 234 -5.59 18.06 16.92
C ARG A 234 -4.47 17.53 16.04
N ALA A 235 -3.73 18.41 15.37
CA ALA A 235 -2.57 18.01 14.57
C ALA A 235 -1.43 17.47 15.45
N ALA A 236 -1.12 18.14 16.57
CA ALA A 236 -0.11 17.71 17.52
C ALA A 236 -0.42 16.32 18.08
N ALA A 237 -1.67 16.06 18.48
CA ALA A 237 -2.12 14.73 18.93
C ALA A 237 -1.81 13.63 17.90
N ARG A 238 -2.17 13.86 16.62
CA ARG A 238 -1.92 12.89 15.54
C ARG A 238 -0.43 12.69 15.26
N LEU A 239 0.37 13.75 15.30
CA LEU A 239 1.80 13.70 15.03
C LEU A 239 2.59 12.98 16.13
N ILE A 240 2.21 13.19 17.39
CA ILE A 240 2.79 12.49 18.54
C ILE A 240 2.42 11.00 18.52
N ASP A 241 1.14 10.66 18.25
CA ASP A 241 0.70 9.27 18.14
C ASP A 241 1.40 8.52 16.99
N ALA A 242 1.57 9.18 15.84
CA ALA A 242 2.33 8.64 14.71
C ALA A 242 3.85 8.61 14.95
N GLN A 243 4.35 9.27 15.99
CA GLN A 243 5.77 9.39 16.34
C GLN A 243 6.65 9.94 15.20
N VAL A 244 6.14 10.87 14.40
CA VAL A 244 6.82 11.35 13.17
C VAL A 244 7.72 12.57 13.40
N VAL A 245 7.51 13.31 14.49
CA VAL A 245 8.23 14.54 14.85
C VAL A 245 8.31 14.69 16.36
N GLU A 246 9.30 15.42 16.84
CA GLU A 246 9.31 15.96 18.20
C GLU A 246 8.62 17.33 18.18
N LEU A 247 7.80 17.63 19.18
CA LEU A 247 7.01 18.86 19.19
C LEU A 247 7.26 19.71 20.44
N THR A 248 7.20 21.03 20.26
CA THR A 248 7.00 21.99 21.35
C THR A 248 5.80 22.87 21.05
N LEU A 249 4.84 22.92 21.97
CA LEU A 249 3.76 23.90 21.95
C LEU A 249 4.22 25.14 22.72
N ILE A 250 4.03 26.32 22.14
CA ILE A 250 4.21 27.57 22.87
C ILE A 250 2.83 28.04 23.37
N GLY A 251 2.75 28.36 24.66
CA GLY A 251 1.53 28.88 25.26
C GLY A 251 1.53 28.72 26.78
N ASP A 252 0.43 29.12 27.41
CA ASP A 252 0.22 28.83 28.83
C ASP A 252 -0.22 27.37 29.02
N GLU A 253 0.48 26.66 29.90
CA GLU A 253 0.31 25.22 30.09
C GLU A 253 -1.08 24.86 30.65
N ASP A 254 -1.61 25.66 31.57
CA ASP A 254 -2.91 25.41 32.17
C ASP A 254 -4.03 25.63 31.14
N LEU A 255 -3.91 26.69 30.33
CA LEU A 255 -4.84 26.96 29.24
C LEU A 255 -4.83 25.82 28.20
N ILE A 256 -3.66 25.35 27.79
CA ILE A 256 -3.55 24.25 26.82
C ILE A 256 -4.20 22.97 27.37
N LYS A 257 -3.94 22.62 28.63
CA LYS A 257 -4.55 21.45 29.28
C LYS A 257 -6.07 21.58 29.38
N GLU A 258 -6.57 22.75 29.74
CA GLU A 258 -8.02 23.03 29.75
C GLU A 258 -8.62 22.83 28.35
N ARG A 259 -8.00 23.39 27.32
CA ARG A 259 -8.47 23.27 25.93
C ARG A 259 -8.48 21.83 25.44
N LEU A 260 -7.47 21.03 25.78
CA LEU A 260 -7.43 19.60 25.45
C LEU A 260 -8.62 18.84 26.05
N ILE A 261 -8.98 19.13 27.30
CA ILE A 261 -10.12 18.52 27.99
C ILE A 261 -11.43 18.98 27.35
N THR A 262 -11.62 20.29 27.15
CA THR A 262 -12.87 20.84 26.58
C THR A 262 -13.14 20.34 25.16
N LEU A 263 -12.09 20.13 24.37
CA LEU A 263 -12.18 19.73 22.96
C LEU A 263 -12.15 18.20 22.74
N ASP A 264 -12.05 17.42 23.82
CA ASP A 264 -11.90 15.96 23.82
C ASP A 264 -10.75 15.50 22.90
N ILE A 265 -9.57 16.12 23.07
CA ILE A 265 -8.36 15.79 22.31
C ILE A 265 -7.45 14.92 23.16
N ALA A 266 -7.29 13.66 22.75
CA ALA A 266 -6.35 12.73 23.36
C ALA A 266 -4.90 13.07 22.97
N LEU A 267 -4.29 14.01 23.70
CA LEU A 267 -2.87 14.33 23.63
C LEU A 267 -2.23 14.11 25.00
N ASP A 268 -1.24 13.22 25.07
CA ASP A 268 -0.45 13.01 26.27
C ASP A 268 0.56 14.15 26.44
N THR A 269 0.27 15.06 27.38
CA THR A 269 1.11 16.23 27.67
C THR A 269 2.49 15.88 28.21
N ASN A 270 2.73 14.64 28.65
CA ASN A 270 4.07 14.20 29.06
C ASN A 270 4.98 13.87 27.87
N LYS A 271 4.41 13.69 26.67
CA LYS A 271 5.13 13.35 25.43
C LYS A 271 5.43 14.56 24.55
N ILE A 272 5.04 15.76 24.99
CA ILE A 272 5.22 17.00 24.25
C ILE A 272 5.73 18.07 25.20
N ASN A 273 6.65 18.90 24.73
CA ASN A 273 7.14 20.01 25.53
C ASN A 273 6.16 21.19 25.41
N ILE A 274 5.72 21.76 26.54
CA ILE A 274 4.87 22.96 26.57
C ILE A 274 5.67 24.07 27.21
N VAL A 275 5.85 25.19 26.50
CA VAL A 275 6.69 26.30 26.94
C VAL A 275 5.90 27.60 26.89
N SER A 276 5.80 28.26 28.04
CA SER A 276 5.37 29.66 28.08
C SER A 276 6.59 30.57 27.89
N PRO A 277 6.58 31.53 26.93
CA PRO A 277 7.74 32.36 26.63
C PRO A 277 8.35 33.03 27.87
N THR A 278 7.52 33.74 28.64
CA THR A 278 7.96 34.54 29.79
C THR A 278 8.36 33.71 31.01
N LYS A 279 7.94 32.44 31.08
CA LYS A 279 8.33 31.50 32.15
C LYS A 279 9.51 30.61 31.72
N SER A 280 10.00 30.73 30.48
CA SER A 280 11.06 29.89 29.97
C SER A 280 12.41 30.23 30.59
N PRO A 281 13.23 29.23 30.96
CA PRO A 281 14.61 29.49 31.42
C PRO A 281 15.49 30.14 30.34
N TYR A 282 15.11 30.03 29.07
CA TYR A 282 15.84 30.62 27.95
C TYR A 282 15.42 32.06 27.64
N PHE A 283 14.40 32.61 28.31
CA PHE A 283 13.82 33.90 27.97
C PHE A 283 14.86 35.03 27.95
N ASP A 284 15.64 35.18 29.02
CA ASP A 284 16.64 36.26 29.10
C ASP A 284 17.79 36.10 28.09
N ASP A 285 18.21 34.87 27.78
CA ASP A 285 19.21 34.60 26.73
C ASP A 285 18.66 34.97 25.34
N TYR A 286 17.41 34.66 25.06
CA TYR A 286 16.75 35.00 23.81
C TYR A 286 16.59 36.51 23.64
N VAL A 287 16.22 37.21 24.71
CA VAL A 287 16.12 38.68 24.76
C VAL A 287 17.47 39.31 24.45
N ASN A 288 18.53 38.88 25.13
CA ASN A 288 19.87 39.40 24.90
C ASN A 288 20.35 39.10 23.47
N THR A 289 20.07 37.90 22.97
CA THR A 289 20.40 37.52 21.58
C THR A 289 19.68 38.42 20.57
N LEU A 290 18.37 38.64 20.73
CA LEU A 290 17.60 39.52 19.84
C LEU A 290 18.11 40.96 19.89
N TYR A 291 18.40 41.47 21.09
CA TYR A 291 18.98 42.80 21.28
C TYR A 291 20.30 42.93 20.52
N GLU A 292 21.24 42.00 20.69
CA GLU A 292 22.53 42.04 20.00
C GLU A 292 22.38 42.01 18.47
N LEU A 293 21.46 41.18 17.97
CA LEU A 293 21.18 41.08 16.53
C LEU A 293 20.52 42.34 15.95
N ARG A 294 19.82 43.13 16.78
CA ARG A 294 18.92 44.20 16.31
C ARG A 294 19.24 45.59 16.88
N LYS A 295 20.23 45.75 17.76
CA LYS A 295 20.61 47.04 18.36
C LYS A 295 20.95 48.11 17.32
N HIS A 296 21.55 47.68 16.20
CA HIS A 296 21.86 48.55 15.05
C HIS A 296 20.62 49.09 14.30
N LYS A 297 19.43 48.54 14.60
CA LYS A 297 18.12 49.00 14.11
C LYS A 297 17.30 49.68 15.21
N ASN A 298 17.97 50.26 16.21
CA ASN A 298 17.36 50.99 17.33
C ASN A 298 16.44 50.14 18.22
N VAL A 299 16.65 48.83 18.29
CA VAL A 299 15.97 47.95 19.26
C VAL A 299 16.73 48.03 20.58
N ASN A 300 16.08 48.51 21.64
CA ASN A 300 16.62 48.48 23.00
C ASN A 300 16.22 47.18 23.73
N LEU A 301 16.77 46.96 24.92
CA LEU A 301 16.58 45.71 25.67
C LEU A 301 15.12 45.50 26.12
N GLU A 302 14.39 46.57 26.44
CA GLU A 302 12.98 46.51 26.82
C GLU A 302 12.10 46.13 25.63
N MET A 303 12.35 46.71 24.46
CA MET A 303 11.70 46.32 23.20
C MET A 303 12.02 44.85 22.86
N ALA A 304 13.25 44.40 23.07
CA ALA A 304 13.61 43.00 22.85
C ALA A 304 12.85 42.04 23.79
N ARG A 305 12.62 42.44 25.06
CA ARG A 305 11.77 41.69 26.00
C ARG A 305 10.33 41.58 25.53
N ASP A 306 9.74 42.69 25.11
CA ASP A 306 8.38 42.70 24.58
C ASP A 306 8.28 41.80 23.34
N MET A 307 9.22 41.92 22.41
CA MET A 307 9.27 41.11 21.19
C MET A 307 9.44 39.61 21.48
N ILE A 308 10.34 39.19 22.38
CA ILE A 308 10.52 37.76 22.71
C ILE A 308 9.35 37.18 23.52
N SER A 309 8.52 38.03 24.13
CA SER A 309 7.28 37.57 24.78
C SER A 309 6.23 37.11 23.77
N ASP A 310 6.32 37.56 22.51
CA ASP A 310 5.50 37.07 21.41
C ASP A 310 5.88 35.63 21.01
N VAL A 311 4.87 34.78 20.81
CA VAL A 311 5.04 33.35 20.51
C VAL A 311 5.78 33.10 19.20
N SER A 312 5.59 33.96 18.19
CA SER A 312 6.25 33.80 16.88
C SER A 312 7.73 34.19 16.96
N TYR A 313 8.07 35.26 17.68
CA TYR A 313 9.47 35.62 17.94
C TYR A 313 10.17 34.59 18.82
N PHE A 314 9.52 34.12 19.88
CA PHE A 314 10.06 33.09 20.76
C PHE A 314 10.35 31.80 19.98
N GLY A 315 9.38 31.29 19.22
CA GLY A 315 9.54 30.09 18.40
C GLY A 315 10.60 30.24 17.32
N THR A 316 10.70 31.41 16.69
CA THR A 316 11.77 31.69 15.72
C THR A 316 13.14 31.72 16.40
N MET A 317 13.24 32.26 17.62
CA MET A 317 14.50 32.28 18.38
C MET A 317 14.92 30.88 18.85
N MET A 318 13.96 30.00 19.17
CA MET A 318 14.26 28.58 19.42
C MET A 318 15.00 27.95 18.23
N ILE A 319 14.55 28.20 17.00
CA ILE A 319 15.25 27.72 15.80
C ILE A 319 16.65 28.34 15.69
N TYR A 320 16.74 29.67 15.83
CA TYR A 320 18.02 30.38 15.68
C TYR A 320 19.08 29.91 16.68
N LYS A 321 18.69 29.57 17.91
CA LYS A 321 19.57 29.06 18.97
C LYS A 321 19.82 27.54 18.87
N GLY A 322 19.22 26.85 17.90
CA GLY A 322 19.34 25.40 17.72
C GLY A 322 18.56 24.57 18.74
N HIS A 323 17.56 25.16 19.39
CA HIS A 323 16.67 24.48 20.32
C HIS A 323 15.45 23.85 19.62
N ALA A 324 15.33 24.04 18.30
CA ALA A 324 14.38 23.37 17.42
C ALA A 324 14.89 23.39 15.97
N ASP A 325 14.38 22.49 15.11
CA ASP A 325 14.74 22.41 13.70
C ASP A 325 13.82 23.24 12.78
N GLY A 326 12.61 23.57 13.24
CA GLY A 326 11.63 24.29 12.44
C GLY A 326 10.41 24.77 13.23
N MET A 327 9.55 25.54 12.58
CA MET A 327 8.34 26.11 13.17
C MET A 327 7.20 26.11 12.16
N VAL A 328 5.98 25.82 12.64
CA VAL A 328 4.74 25.92 11.86
C VAL A 328 3.77 26.83 12.62
N SER A 329 3.34 27.91 11.97
CA SER A 329 2.46 28.97 12.51
C SER A 329 1.58 29.52 11.38
N GLY A 330 0.56 30.30 11.71
CA GLY A 330 -0.34 30.96 10.75
C GLY A 330 -1.78 30.46 10.82
N ALA A 331 -2.14 29.63 11.81
CA ALA A 331 -3.51 29.25 12.07
C ALA A 331 -4.33 30.47 12.55
N VAL A 332 -3.72 31.30 13.41
CA VAL A 332 -4.35 32.52 13.98
C VAL A 332 -3.53 33.78 13.72
N HIS A 333 -2.26 33.64 13.33
CA HIS A 333 -1.40 34.78 12.94
C HIS A 333 -1.43 35.06 11.44
N THR A 334 -1.17 36.31 11.06
CA THR A 334 -0.99 36.68 9.66
C THR A 334 0.34 36.16 9.12
N THR A 335 0.42 35.88 7.81
CA THR A 335 1.66 35.47 7.14
C THR A 335 2.81 36.45 7.41
N GLN A 336 2.53 37.75 7.46
CA GLN A 336 3.53 38.77 7.77
C GLN A 336 4.05 38.62 9.20
N HIS A 337 3.19 38.31 10.17
CA HIS A 337 3.57 38.13 11.57
C HIS A 337 4.54 36.96 11.73
N THR A 338 4.27 35.83 11.06
CA THR A 338 5.12 34.64 11.09
C THR A 338 6.46 34.87 10.38
N LEU A 339 6.47 35.55 9.23
CA LEU A 339 7.69 35.75 8.44
C LEU A 339 8.61 36.86 8.96
N ARG A 340 8.06 37.87 9.63
CA ARG A 340 8.83 39.02 10.14
C ARG A 340 10.01 38.60 11.03
N PRO A 341 9.85 37.79 12.10
CA PRO A 341 10.99 37.39 12.92
C PRO A 341 11.99 36.53 12.14
N ALA A 342 11.51 35.60 11.30
CA ALA A 342 12.37 34.74 10.49
C ALA A 342 13.28 35.58 9.55
N LEU A 343 12.73 36.59 8.87
CA LEU A 343 13.50 37.48 8.00
C LEU A 343 14.42 38.44 8.77
N GLN A 344 14.08 38.80 10.02
CA GLN A 344 14.89 39.71 10.82
C GLN A 344 16.21 39.07 11.27
N PHE A 345 16.21 37.78 11.63
CA PHE A 345 17.40 37.16 12.22
C PHE A 345 17.73 35.71 11.80
N ILE A 346 16.80 34.91 11.25
CA ILE A 346 17.18 33.65 10.58
C ILE A 346 17.78 33.95 9.20
N LYS A 347 17.14 34.87 8.46
CA LYS A 347 17.50 35.32 7.10
C LYS A 347 17.42 34.19 6.06
N THR A 348 17.79 34.53 4.83
CA THR A 348 17.89 33.59 3.71
C THR A 348 19.22 32.82 3.75
N LYS A 349 19.28 31.72 2.99
CA LYS A 349 20.55 31.02 2.72
C LYS A 349 21.53 31.96 1.99
N PRO A 350 22.85 31.69 2.05
CA PRO A 350 23.81 32.35 1.16
C PRO A 350 23.35 32.30 -0.29
N ASP A 351 23.59 33.38 -1.03
CA ASP A 351 23.26 33.53 -2.46
C ASP A 351 21.76 33.52 -2.81
N VAL A 352 20.88 33.58 -1.81
CA VAL A 352 19.42 33.75 -1.98
C VAL A 352 19.01 35.10 -1.40
N ASN A 353 18.44 35.98 -2.23
CA ASN A 353 18.10 37.34 -1.80
C ASN A 353 16.66 37.46 -1.29
N ILE A 354 15.76 36.60 -1.78
CA ILE A 354 14.34 36.63 -1.42
C ILE A 354 13.83 35.29 -0.92
N VAL A 355 12.78 35.34 -0.09
CA VAL A 355 12.00 34.15 0.27
C VAL A 355 10.83 34.04 -0.70
N SER A 356 10.58 32.84 -1.19
CA SER A 356 9.48 32.53 -2.10
C SER A 356 8.61 31.41 -1.54
N SER A 357 7.33 31.40 -1.89
CA SER A 357 6.47 30.24 -1.60
C SER A 357 6.54 29.18 -2.69
N VAL A 358 6.12 27.97 -2.37
CA VAL A 358 5.81 26.94 -3.36
C VAL A 358 4.50 26.26 -3.00
N PHE A 359 3.73 25.87 -4.02
CA PHE A 359 2.56 25.02 -3.85
C PHE A 359 2.77 23.69 -4.56
N PHE A 360 2.62 22.58 -3.85
CA PHE A 360 2.54 21.25 -4.43
C PHE A 360 1.11 20.98 -4.90
N MET A 361 0.89 21.09 -6.20
CA MET A 361 -0.38 20.81 -6.86
C MET A 361 -0.53 19.30 -7.07
N CYS A 362 -1.32 18.66 -6.23
CA CYS A 362 -1.63 17.24 -6.29
C CYS A 362 -2.77 16.98 -7.30
N LEU A 363 -2.44 16.80 -8.57
CA LEU A 363 -3.38 16.47 -9.64
C LEU A 363 -3.68 14.96 -9.66
N GLU A 364 -4.67 14.52 -10.44
CA GLU A 364 -5.10 13.12 -10.48
C GLU A 364 -3.98 12.14 -10.86
N ASP A 365 -3.12 12.55 -11.79
CA ASP A 365 -2.08 11.72 -12.40
C ASP A 365 -0.65 12.15 -12.04
N ARG A 366 -0.45 13.33 -11.43
CA ARG A 366 0.89 13.89 -11.20
C ARG A 366 0.93 14.93 -10.08
N ILE A 367 2.15 15.33 -9.74
CA ILE A 367 2.40 16.47 -8.85
C ILE A 367 3.11 17.56 -9.64
N SER A 368 2.60 18.77 -9.55
CA SER A 368 3.24 19.97 -10.12
C SER A 368 3.64 20.92 -9.00
N VAL A 369 4.71 21.70 -9.20
CA VAL A 369 5.17 22.68 -8.22
C VAL A 369 4.97 24.06 -8.82
N PHE A 370 4.17 24.90 -8.15
CA PHE A 370 3.96 26.28 -8.56
C PHE A 370 4.87 27.18 -7.71
N GLY A 371 5.76 27.90 -8.41
CA GLY A 371 6.73 28.81 -7.82
C GLY A 371 6.10 30.17 -7.51
N ASP A 372 6.27 30.58 -6.27
CA ASP A 372 5.74 31.76 -5.58
C ASP A 372 4.32 32.21 -5.94
N CYS A 373 3.35 31.76 -5.14
CA CYS A 373 1.95 32.16 -5.25
C CYS A 373 1.44 32.95 -4.04
N ALA A 374 2.32 33.36 -3.12
CA ALA A 374 1.91 33.95 -1.84
C ALA A 374 2.78 35.11 -1.33
N ILE A 375 4.06 35.22 -1.71
CA ILE A 375 4.99 36.14 -1.04
C ILE A 375 5.33 37.36 -1.88
N ASN A 376 5.80 37.20 -3.11
CA ASN A 376 6.28 38.31 -3.94
C ASN A 376 5.24 38.70 -5.00
N PRO A 377 4.55 39.85 -4.88
CA PRO A 377 3.44 40.20 -5.79
C PRO A 377 3.86 40.53 -7.22
N ASN A 378 5.03 41.15 -7.40
CA ASN A 378 5.55 41.51 -8.71
C ASN A 378 7.08 41.36 -8.75
N PRO A 379 7.61 40.13 -8.83
CA PRO A 379 9.05 39.91 -8.89
C PRO A 379 9.63 40.50 -10.18
N ASN A 380 10.85 41.03 -10.09
CA ASN A 380 11.67 41.40 -11.25
C ASN A 380 12.30 40.14 -11.90
N ALA A 381 13.12 40.31 -12.94
CA ALA A 381 13.69 39.19 -13.68
C ALA A 381 14.63 38.32 -12.82
N GLU A 382 15.49 38.95 -12.02
CA GLU A 382 16.42 38.26 -11.12
C GLU A 382 15.69 37.48 -10.02
N GLN A 383 14.70 38.11 -9.38
CA GLN A 383 13.86 37.48 -8.37
C GLN A 383 13.06 36.32 -8.96
N LEU A 384 12.53 36.47 -10.18
CA LEU A 384 11.80 35.39 -10.84
C LEU A 384 12.71 34.20 -11.17
N ALA A 385 13.96 34.46 -11.55
CA ALA A 385 14.98 33.43 -11.72
C ALA A 385 15.34 32.73 -10.39
N GLU A 386 15.51 33.49 -9.30
CA GLU A 386 15.73 32.93 -7.95
C GLU A 386 14.55 32.05 -7.51
N ILE A 387 13.31 32.50 -7.72
CA ILE A 387 12.10 31.73 -7.42
C ILE A 387 12.11 30.40 -8.18
N ALA A 388 12.45 30.41 -9.47
CA ALA A 388 12.49 29.22 -10.30
C ALA A 388 13.53 28.20 -9.80
N ILE A 389 14.75 28.65 -9.51
CA ILE A 389 15.83 27.79 -9.01
C ILE A 389 15.49 27.21 -7.63
N SER A 390 15.00 28.05 -6.71
CA SER A 390 14.59 27.63 -5.36
C SER A 390 13.41 26.64 -5.39
N SER A 391 12.47 26.85 -6.31
CA SER A 391 11.33 25.94 -6.51
C SER A 391 11.80 24.59 -7.08
N ALA A 392 12.76 24.60 -8.00
CA ALA A 392 13.37 23.39 -8.54
C ALA A 392 14.16 22.59 -7.49
N GLU A 393 14.94 23.28 -6.65
CA GLU A 393 15.65 22.66 -5.52
C GLU A 393 14.64 22.04 -4.55
N THR A 394 13.55 22.75 -4.25
CA THR A 394 12.47 22.24 -3.39
C THR A 394 11.79 21.02 -4.00
N ALA A 395 11.46 21.04 -5.30
CA ALA A 395 10.89 19.88 -5.99
C ALA A 395 11.81 18.65 -5.89
N LYS A 396 13.10 18.84 -6.16
CA LYS A 396 14.13 17.79 -6.07
C LYS A 396 14.24 17.23 -4.65
N ASN A 397 14.24 18.11 -3.65
CA ASN A 397 14.25 17.72 -2.24
C ASN A 397 13.02 16.90 -1.84
N PHE A 398 11.94 16.91 -2.61
CA PHE A 398 10.74 16.09 -2.42
C PHE A 398 10.64 14.88 -3.36
N GLY A 399 11.72 14.57 -4.11
CA GLY A 399 11.79 13.43 -5.01
C GLY A 399 11.12 13.65 -6.37
N ILE A 400 10.83 14.91 -6.72
CA ILE A 400 10.27 15.29 -8.01
C ILE A 400 11.41 15.79 -8.91
N GLU A 401 11.58 15.18 -10.07
CA GLU A 401 12.54 15.66 -11.06
C GLU A 401 12.08 17.03 -11.60
N PRO A 402 12.85 18.11 -11.41
CA PRO A 402 12.40 19.44 -11.80
C PRO A 402 12.49 19.61 -13.32
N LYS A 403 11.37 20.02 -13.92
CA LYS A 403 11.30 20.52 -15.29
C LYS A 403 10.60 21.88 -15.24
N VAL A 404 11.38 22.95 -15.30
CA VAL A 404 10.86 24.30 -15.02
C VAL A 404 10.27 24.92 -16.27
N ALA A 405 9.07 25.47 -16.14
CA ALA A 405 8.42 26.27 -17.17
C ALA A 405 8.21 27.70 -16.65
N MET A 406 8.85 28.67 -17.31
CA MET A 406 8.68 30.09 -17.01
C MET A 406 7.43 30.60 -17.73
N LEU A 407 6.34 30.83 -16.98
CA LEU A 407 5.04 31.17 -17.56
C LEU A 407 4.94 32.64 -17.97
N SER A 408 4.32 32.87 -19.13
CA SER A 408 3.97 34.20 -19.65
C SER A 408 2.71 34.08 -20.52
N TYR A 409 2.07 35.21 -20.85
CA TYR A 409 0.97 35.24 -21.82
C TYR A 409 1.44 35.05 -23.28
N SER A 410 2.75 34.98 -23.52
CA SER A 410 3.35 34.65 -24.82
C SER A 410 4.27 33.44 -24.72
N SER A 411 4.36 32.67 -25.80
CA SER A 411 5.27 31.53 -25.94
C SER A 411 6.48 31.87 -26.81
N GLY A 412 7.66 31.35 -26.45
CA GLY A 412 8.88 31.51 -27.23
C GLY A 412 9.29 32.98 -27.43
N ALA A 413 9.63 33.36 -28.66
CA ALA A 413 10.12 34.69 -29.01
C ALA A 413 9.07 35.57 -29.73
N SER A 414 7.82 35.12 -29.88
CA SER A 414 6.83 35.81 -30.73
C SER A 414 6.18 37.03 -30.08
N GLY A 415 6.11 37.07 -28.74
CA GLY A 415 5.49 38.17 -28.01
C GLY A 415 6.46 39.30 -27.70
N LYS A 416 5.92 40.52 -27.60
CA LYS A 416 6.63 41.72 -27.19
C LYS A 416 5.87 42.39 -26.05
N GLY A 417 6.58 42.90 -25.06
CA GLY A 417 6.00 43.57 -23.90
C GLY A 417 6.94 43.50 -22.70
N ALA A 418 6.80 44.43 -21.75
CA ALA A 418 7.66 44.48 -20.57
C ALA A 418 7.61 43.18 -19.75
N ASP A 419 6.43 42.60 -19.55
CA ASP A 419 6.29 41.35 -18.81
C ASP A 419 6.85 40.13 -19.55
N VAL A 420 6.74 40.09 -20.89
CA VAL A 420 7.35 39.02 -21.70
C VAL A 420 8.87 39.11 -21.63
N GLU A 421 9.41 40.32 -21.74
CA GLU A 421 10.84 40.57 -21.67
C GLU A 421 11.41 40.20 -20.30
N LYS A 422 10.70 40.54 -19.21
CA LYS A 422 11.04 40.15 -17.85
C LYS A 422 11.17 38.64 -17.69
N VAL A 423 10.20 37.87 -18.20
CA VAL A 423 10.21 36.39 -18.13
C VAL A 423 11.33 35.82 -19.01
N ARG A 424 11.59 36.43 -20.18
CA ARG A 424 12.69 36.04 -21.08
C ARG A 424 14.05 36.24 -20.43
N GLU A 425 14.27 37.41 -19.83
CA GLU A 425 15.49 37.71 -19.08
C GLU A 425 15.67 36.75 -17.91
N ALA A 426 14.62 36.52 -17.11
CA ALA A 426 14.64 35.53 -16.03
C ALA A 426 15.03 34.13 -16.53
N THR A 427 14.49 33.71 -17.67
CA THR A 427 14.80 32.39 -18.27
C THR A 427 16.28 32.28 -18.65
N GLU A 428 16.88 33.33 -19.22
CA GLU A 428 18.30 33.33 -19.56
C GLU A 428 19.20 33.33 -18.32
N ILE A 429 18.77 34.02 -17.24
CA ILE A 429 19.45 33.97 -15.94
C ILE A 429 19.42 32.54 -15.38
N VAL A 430 18.26 31.87 -15.39
CA VAL A 430 18.13 30.47 -14.91
C VAL A 430 19.05 29.54 -15.69
N LYS A 431 19.05 29.59 -17.03
CA LYS A 431 19.93 28.76 -17.87
C LYS A 431 21.42 28.96 -17.56
N LYS A 432 21.81 30.20 -17.25
CA LYS A 432 23.21 30.54 -16.94
C LYS A 432 23.62 30.03 -15.55
N LEU A 433 22.75 30.17 -14.56
CA LEU A 433 23.05 29.84 -13.16
C LEU A 433 22.82 28.36 -12.84
N SER A 434 21.88 27.70 -13.52
CA SER A 434 21.54 26.30 -13.30
C SER A 434 21.17 25.59 -14.62
N PRO A 435 22.14 25.30 -15.49
CA PRO A 435 21.92 24.72 -16.83
C PRO A 435 21.17 23.38 -16.86
N GLN A 436 21.18 22.67 -15.73
CA GLN A 436 20.53 21.37 -15.53
C GLN A 436 19.04 21.44 -15.16
N VAL A 437 18.50 22.64 -14.97
CA VAL A 437 17.09 22.92 -14.64
C VAL A 437 16.44 23.59 -15.85
#